data_AF-A0A968MPF6-F1
#
_entry.id   AF-A0A968MPF6-F1
#
_cell.length_a   1.000
_cell.length_b   1.000
_cell.length_c   1.000
_cell.angle_alpha   90.00
_cell.angle_beta   90.00
_cell.angle_gamma   90.00
#
_symmetry.space_group_name_H-M   'P 1'
#
loop_
_entity.id
_entity.type
_entity.pdbx_description
1 polymer ?
#
loop_
_entity_poly.entity_id
_entity_poly.type
_entity_poly.pdbx_seq_one_letter_code
_entity_poly.pdbx_strand_id
1 'polypeptide(L)'
;MATGREVRRIQRPVRAHRRARRRKAHRRHLRCPRRVDRQGLRVVVELRRDAVPQVTLNQLFSLTALESSFGVNMLAIVHGQPRLCTLIECLEAFVEHRREVVTRRTAFELAEAERKFHVLVGLLVALDNIDRVIELIRASSDPSEAKARLMEEPFTALGNLEKLVGAEDDQVEAALRDRVIKLSERQAQAILDLRLQRLTALEADKLRDEARGARDLMDRLRRILADDDVLMSVIVEELEALRDEYGNARRTQITGEVGEYTDEDLIADEDAS
;
A
#
# COMPACT_ATOMS: atom_id res chain seq x y z
N MET A 1 -26.77 59.94 -20.24
CA MET A 1 -26.05 58.93 -19.41
C MET A 1 -26.53 57.55 -19.84
N ALA A 2 -25.72 56.81 -20.59
CA ALA A 2 -25.90 55.38 -20.91
C ALA A 2 -24.60 54.91 -21.61
N THR A 3 -23.70 54.18 -20.96
CA THR A 3 -23.60 52.69 -20.89
C THR A 3 -23.75 51.96 -22.23
N GLY A 4 -22.65 51.29 -22.62
CA GLY A 4 -22.64 49.97 -23.26
C GLY A 4 -22.73 49.93 -24.80
N ARG A 5 -21.65 49.47 -25.43
CA ARG A 5 -21.69 48.49 -26.55
C ARG A 5 -20.29 47.95 -26.85
N GLU A 6 -20.11 46.66 -26.55
CA GLU A 6 -19.12 45.81 -27.22
C GLU A 6 -19.38 45.81 -28.74
N VAL A 7 -18.38 45.41 -29.54
CA VAL A 7 -18.48 44.33 -30.54
C VAL A 7 -17.23 44.25 -31.45
N ARG A 8 -16.65 43.02 -31.47
CA ARG A 8 -15.94 42.29 -32.56
C ARG A 8 -14.48 42.58 -32.95
N ARG A 9 -13.69 41.51 -32.77
CA ARG A 9 -12.79 40.79 -33.72
C ARG A 9 -12.44 41.51 -35.02
N ILE A 10 -11.17 41.40 -35.43
CA ILE A 10 -10.73 40.76 -36.69
C ILE A 10 -9.20 40.52 -36.64
N GLN A 11 -8.80 39.33 -37.12
CA GLN A 11 -7.42 38.87 -37.27
C GLN A 11 -6.71 39.53 -38.47
N ARG A 12 -5.41 39.81 -38.27
CA ARG A 12 -4.21 39.83 -39.17
C ARG A 12 -4.36 40.03 -40.69
N PRO A 13 -3.32 40.64 -41.31
CA PRO A 13 -2.52 39.83 -42.23
C PRO A 13 -0.99 40.02 -42.14
N VAL A 14 -0.30 39.29 -43.03
CA VAL A 14 1.09 38.77 -42.99
C VAL A 14 2.04 39.57 -43.91
N ARG A 15 3.36 39.44 -43.66
CA ARG A 15 4.55 39.61 -44.55
C ARG A 15 5.05 41.04 -44.75
N ALA A 16 6.34 41.33 -44.91
CA ALA A 16 7.63 40.66 -44.73
C ALA A 16 8.69 41.76 -44.95
N HIS A 17 9.85 41.72 -44.29
CA HIS A 17 11.11 42.07 -44.94
C HIS A 17 12.29 41.58 -44.12
N ARG A 18 12.96 40.57 -44.68
CA ARG A 18 14.33 40.18 -44.31
C ARG A 18 15.28 41.31 -44.70
N ARG A 19 16.05 41.85 -43.75
CA ARG A 19 17.37 42.42 -44.04
C ARG A 19 18.43 41.69 -43.23
N ALA A 20 19.34 41.09 -43.98
CA ALA A 20 20.47 40.30 -43.51
C ALA A 20 21.41 41.15 -42.63
N ARG A 21 21.70 40.68 -41.42
CA ARG A 21 22.94 41.00 -40.73
C ARG A 21 23.81 39.74 -40.72
N ARG A 22 24.72 39.65 -41.70
CA ARG A 22 25.88 38.76 -41.63
C ARG A 22 26.78 39.26 -40.50
N ARG A 23 26.58 38.75 -39.28
CA ARG A 23 27.63 38.76 -38.25
C ARG A 23 28.53 37.57 -38.53
N LYS A 24 29.81 37.84 -38.77
CA LYS A 24 30.89 36.86 -38.94
C LYS A 24 30.79 35.83 -37.80
N ALA A 25 30.58 34.56 -38.17
CA ALA A 25 30.67 33.45 -37.24
C ALA A 25 32.15 33.28 -36.89
N HIS A 26 32.58 33.87 -35.77
CA HIS A 26 33.84 33.48 -35.17
C HIS A 26 33.73 32.01 -34.74
N ARG A 27 34.77 31.26 -35.13
CA ARG A 27 35.13 29.88 -34.80
C ARG A 27 34.23 29.21 -33.75
N ARG A 28 33.44 28.22 -34.20
CA ARG A 28 32.80 27.28 -33.27
C ARG A 28 33.91 26.41 -32.67
N HIS A 29 34.20 26.60 -31.38
CA HIS A 29 35.30 25.93 -30.68
C HIS A 29 35.02 24.45 -30.38
N LEU A 30 33.76 24.03 -30.34
CA LEU A 30 33.33 22.64 -30.13
C LEU A 30 32.25 22.25 -31.15
N ARG A 31 32.26 20.98 -31.58
CA ARG A 31 31.15 20.36 -32.33
C ARG A 31 30.55 19.24 -31.48
N CYS A 32 29.24 19.29 -31.26
CA CYS A 32 28.52 18.35 -30.41
C CYS A 32 27.37 17.67 -31.18
N PRO A 33 27.64 16.60 -31.93
CA PRO A 33 26.58 15.76 -32.50
C PRO A 33 25.88 14.96 -31.39
N ARG A 34 24.58 15.21 -31.21
CA ARG A 34 23.74 14.40 -30.30
C ARG A 34 23.08 13.27 -31.09
N ARG A 35 23.28 12.04 -30.64
CA ARG A 35 22.57 10.87 -31.17
C ARG A 35 21.80 10.20 -30.04
N VAL A 36 20.50 10.07 -30.23
CA VAL A 36 19.62 9.34 -29.31
C VAL A 36 19.23 8.05 -30.02
N ASP A 37 19.82 6.94 -29.59
CA ASP A 37 19.48 5.61 -30.09
C ASP A 37 18.57 4.90 -29.07
N ARG A 38 17.97 3.76 -29.44
CA ARG A 38 17.20 2.91 -28.50
C ARG A 38 18.02 2.39 -27.32
N GLN A 39 19.36 2.49 -27.39
CA GLN A 39 20.32 2.05 -26.37
C GLN A 39 20.71 3.15 -25.36
N GLY A 40 20.24 4.40 -25.54
CA GLY A 40 20.49 5.50 -24.60
C GLY A 40 20.95 6.81 -25.24
N LEU A 41 21.29 7.78 -24.39
CA LEU A 41 21.83 9.08 -24.80
C LEU A 41 23.34 8.99 -24.96
N ARG A 42 23.85 9.28 -26.16
CA ARG A 42 25.29 9.45 -26.39
C ARG A 42 25.58 10.86 -26.89
N VAL A 43 26.43 11.56 -26.13
CA VAL A 43 26.92 12.90 -26.48
C VAL A 43 28.40 12.77 -26.81
N VAL A 44 28.79 13.17 -28.02
CA VAL A 44 30.19 13.21 -28.45
C VAL A 44 30.59 14.66 -28.62
N VAL A 45 31.70 15.05 -28.00
CA VAL A 45 32.25 16.39 -28.12
C VAL A 45 33.57 16.30 -28.88
N GLU A 46 33.61 16.85 -30.08
CA GLU A 46 34.84 16.92 -30.88
C GLU A 46 35.65 18.14 -30.45
N LEU A 47 36.86 17.87 -29.96
CA LEU A 47 37.85 18.89 -29.59
C LEU A 47 38.66 19.35 -30.81
N ARG A 48 39.19 20.57 -30.75
CA ARG A 48 40.17 21.05 -31.75
C ARG A 48 41.53 20.40 -31.50
N ARG A 49 42.39 20.36 -32.52
CA ARG A 49 43.70 19.70 -32.48
C ARG A 49 44.67 20.32 -31.46
N ASP A 50 44.43 21.56 -31.07
CA ASP A 50 45.22 22.41 -30.17
C ASP A 50 44.73 22.38 -28.70
N ALA A 51 43.66 21.64 -28.37
CA ALA A 51 43.05 21.69 -27.05
C ALA A 51 43.45 20.50 -26.16
N VAL A 52 43.81 20.78 -24.90
CA VAL A 52 44.05 19.77 -23.87
C VAL A 52 42.71 19.19 -23.39
N PRO A 53 42.48 17.86 -23.49
CA PRO A 53 41.19 17.26 -23.16
C PRO A 53 40.76 17.42 -21.69
N GLN A 54 41.69 17.29 -20.74
CA GLN A 54 41.35 17.39 -19.31
C GLN A 54 40.95 18.81 -18.92
N VAL A 55 41.72 19.82 -19.33
CA VAL A 55 41.39 21.24 -19.10
C VAL A 55 40.02 21.59 -19.68
N THR A 56 39.73 21.12 -20.90
CA THR A 56 38.42 21.36 -21.53
C THR A 56 37.29 20.66 -20.77
N LEU A 57 37.53 19.48 -20.19
CA LEU A 57 36.55 18.77 -19.38
C LEU A 57 36.26 19.49 -18.05
N ASN A 58 37.30 19.98 -17.37
CA ASN A 58 37.16 20.78 -16.15
C ASN A 58 36.37 22.07 -16.43
N GLN A 59 36.71 22.79 -17.51
CA GLN A 59 35.94 23.95 -17.97
C GLN A 59 34.47 23.60 -18.26
N LEU A 60 34.20 22.42 -18.83
CA LEU A 60 32.83 21.97 -19.06
C LEU A 60 32.08 21.68 -17.76
N PHE A 61 32.73 21.09 -16.75
CA PHE A 61 32.10 20.89 -15.45
C PHE A 61 31.80 22.21 -14.73
N SER A 62 32.75 23.16 -14.71
CA SER A 62 32.56 24.44 -14.01
C SER A 62 31.59 25.40 -14.70
N LEU A 63 31.54 25.41 -16.04
CA LEU A 63 30.76 26.41 -16.80
C LEU A 63 29.42 25.88 -17.32
N THR A 64 29.12 24.58 -17.16
CA THR A 64 27.88 23.98 -17.69
C THR A 64 27.17 23.15 -16.63
N ALA A 65 25.88 22.86 -16.87
CA ALA A 65 25.05 22.04 -15.97
C ALA A 65 25.37 20.53 -16.02
N LEU A 66 26.60 20.15 -16.38
CA LEU A 66 27.09 18.77 -16.24
C LEU A 66 27.39 18.45 -14.78
N GLU A 67 27.79 19.46 -14.01
CA GLU A 67 27.91 19.42 -12.57
C GLU A 67 26.93 20.43 -11.96
N SER A 68 26.25 20.04 -10.89
CA SER A 68 25.27 20.90 -10.22
C SER A 68 25.17 20.55 -8.76
N SER A 69 25.13 21.57 -7.90
CA SER A 69 24.82 21.41 -6.48
C SER A 69 23.33 21.11 -6.27
N PHE A 70 23.02 20.09 -5.49
CA PHE A 70 21.65 19.82 -5.04
C PHE A 70 21.55 20.01 -3.52
N GLY A 71 20.82 21.03 -3.08
CA GLY A 71 20.57 21.28 -1.67
C GLY A 71 19.58 20.28 -1.09
N VAL A 72 20.04 19.39 -0.21
CA VAL A 72 19.19 18.42 0.47
C VAL A 72 18.62 19.06 1.74
N ASN A 73 17.30 19.17 1.84
CA ASN A 73 16.61 19.59 3.05
C ASN A 73 15.53 18.56 3.43
N MET A 74 15.72 17.90 4.58
CA MET A 74 14.83 16.87 5.09
C MET A 74 13.75 17.49 6.01
N LEU A 75 12.87 18.29 5.43
CA LEU A 75 11.72 18.88 6.13
C LEU A 75 10.48 18.00 5.94
N ALA A 76 9.89 17.54 7.03
CA ALA A 76 8.72 16.68 7.04
C ALA A 76 7.65 17.18 8.03
N ILE A 77 6.41 16.70 7.87
CA ILE A 77 5.32 16.99 8.81
C ILE A 77 5.21 15.80 9.76
N VAL A 78 5.52 16.02 11.03
CA VAL A 78 5.41 15.01 12.09
C VAL A 78 4.34 15.48 13.07
N HIS A 79 3.28 14.68 13.23
CA HIS A 79 2.11 15.01 14.08
C HIS A 79 1.51 16.41 13.81
N GLY A 80 1.42 16.80 12.54
CA GLY A 80 0.82 18.08 12.13
C GLY A 80 1.73 19.31 12.29
N GLN A 81 3.01 19.13 12.65
CA GLN A 81 3.99 20.22 12.75
C GLN A 81 5.14 20.01 11.76
N PRO A 82 5.58 21.06 11.03
CA PRO A 82 6.77 20.97 10.20
C PRO A 82 8.02 20.88 11.08
N ARG A 83 8.85 19.86 10.86
CA ARG A 83 10.12 19.65 11.56
C ARG A 83 11.22 19.30 10.57
N LEU A 84 12.44 19.73 10.89
CA LEU A 84 13.64 19.25 10.23
C LEU A 84 13.97 17.89 10.85
N CYS A 85 13.97 16.85 10.04
CA CYS A 85 14.15 15.48 10.50
C CYS A 85 15.48 14.91 10.00
N THR A 86 16.14 14.13 10.85
CA THR A 86 17.26 13.29 10.45
C THR A 86 16.77 12.01 9.76
N LEU A 87 17.69 11.25 9.13
CA LEU A 87 17.33 9.97 8.51
C LEU A 87 16.77 8.97 9.53
N ILE A 88 17.32 8.96 10.75
CA ILE A 88 16.88 8.06 11.82
C ILE A 88 15.44 8.39 12.23
N GLU A 89 15.14 9.67 12.48
CA GLU A 89 13.79 10.11 12.86
C GLU A 89 12.76 9.79 11.77
N CYS A 90 13.12 9.93 10.50
CA CYS A 90 12.24 9.53 9.39
C CYS A 90 11.95 8.03 9.38
N LEU A 91 12.96 7.19 9.66
CA LEU A 91 12.80 5.74 9.72
C LEU A 91 11.98 5.31 10.94
N GLU A 92 12.20 5.92 12.10
CA GLU A 92 11.40 5.68 13.31
C GLU A 92 9.92 6.03 13.06
N ALA A 93 9.64 7.19 12.46
CA ALA A 93 8.28 7.59 12.11
C ALA A 93 7.63 6.62 11.11
N PHE A 94 8.40 6.09 10.15
CA PHE A 94 7.92 5.09 9.20
C PHE A 94 7.55 3.77 9.90
N VAL A 95 8.42 3.28 10.78
CA VAL A 95 8.17 2.04 11.54
C VAL A 95 6.97 2.20 12.46
N GLU A 96 6.85 3.32 13.17
CA GLU A 96 5.71 3.60 14.04
C GLU A 96 4.40 3.64 13.27
N HIS A 97 4.38 4.33 12.12
CA HIS A 97 3.22 4.33 11.24
C HIS A 97 2.87 2.91 10.75
N ARG A 98 3.89 2.09 10.44
CA ARG A 98 3.65 0.72 9.99
C ARG A 98 3.04 -0.13 11.09
N ARG A 99 3.50 0.00 12.34
CA ARG A 99 2.90 -0.66 13.51
C ARG A 99 1.44 -0.28 13.66
N GLU A 100 1.12 1.02 13.63
CA GLU A 100 -0.26 1.50 13.72
C GLU A 100 -1.17 0.92 12.61
N VAL A 101 -0.69 0.92 11.36
CA VAL A 101 -1.43 0.39 10.21
C VAL A 101 -1.66 -1.12 10.34
N VAL A 102 -0.63 -1.87 10.72
CA VAL A 102 -0.72 -3.32 10.87
C VAL A 102 -1.68 -3.68 12.01
N THR A 103 -1.56 -3.04 13.18
CA THR A 103 -2.47 -3.25 14.31
C THR A 103 -3.93 -2.98 13.92
N ARG A 104 -4.20 -1.87 13.22
CA ARG A 104 -5.56 -1.54 12.77
C ARG A 104 -6.10 -2.55 11.77
N ARG A 105 -5.28 -2.97 10.81
CA ARG A 105 -5.65 -3.98 9.82
C ARG A 105 -5.95 -5.32 10.50
N THR A 106 -5.07 -5.79 11.37
CA THR A 106 -5.24 -7.05 12.11
C THR A 106 -6.48 -7.03 13.01
N ALA A 107 -6.75 -5.91 13.69
CA ALA A 107 -7.98 -5.76 14.49
C ALA A 107 -9.25 -5.77 13.61
N PHE A 108 -9.21 -5.15 12.43
CA PHE A 108 -10.32 -5.18 11.49
C PHE A 108 -10.58 -6.61 10.96
N GLU A 109 -9.52 -7.31 10.57
CA GLU A 109 -9.57 -8.70 10.11
C GLU A 109 -10.09 -9.64 11.21
N LEU A 110 -9.65 -9.43 12.46
CA LEU A 110 -10.12 -10.21 13.61
C LEU A 110 -11.63 -10.01 13.81
N ALA A 111 -12.09 -8.76 13.83
CA ALA A 111 -13.51 -8.46 13.97
C ALA A 111 -14.34 -9.04 12.80
N GLU A 112 -13.79 -9.10 11.59
CA GLU A 112 -14.44 -9.75 10.45
C GLU A 112 -14.50 -11.28 10.61
N ALA A 113 -13.39 -11.91 11.03
CA ALA A 113 -13.32 -13.33 11.31
C ALA A 113 -14.30 -13.74 12.42
N GLU A 114 -14.38 -12.97 13.50
CA GLU A 114 -15.35 -13.17 14.60
C GLU A 114 -16.79 -13.11 14.11
N ARG A 115 -17.15 -12.12 13.28
CA ARG A 115 -18.50 -12.03 12.68
C ARG A 115 -18.82 -13.24 11.81
N LYS A 116 -17.86 -13.73 11.03
CA LYS A 116 -18.02 -14.93 10.19
C LYS A 116 -18.18 -16.18 11.04
N PHE A 117 -17.29 -16.36 12.02
CA PHE A 117 -17.33 -17.48 12.97
C PHE A 117 -18.66 -17.52 13.74
N HIS A 118 -19.14 -16.37 14.23
CA HIS A 118 -20.43 -16.24 14.90
C HIS A 118 -21.59 -16.77 14.05
N VAL A 119 -21.63 -16.42 12.75
CA VAL A 119 -22.66 -16.92 11.84
C VAL A 119 -22.50 -18.42 11.59
N LEU A 120 -21.28 -18.90 11.34
CA LEU A 120 -20.99 -20.32 11.10
C LEU A 120 -21.39 -21.20 12.28
N VAL A 121 -21.10 -20.77 13.52
CA VAL A 121 -21.54 -21.47 14.74
C VAL A 121 -23.06 -21.60 14.78
N GLY A 122 -23.80 -20.52 14.48
CA GLY A 122 -25.27 -20.56 14.45
C GLY A 122 -25.82 -21.53 13.41
N LEU A 123 -25.20 -21.57 12.22
CA LEU A 123 -25.58 -22.52 11.17
C LEU A 123 -25.29 -23.97 11.58
N LEU A 124 -24.16 -24.24 12.23
CA LEU A 124 -23.80 -25.57 12.72
C LEU A 124 -24.77 -26.05 13.81
N VAL A 125 -25.12 -25.18 14.76
CA VAL A 125 -26.13 -25.48 15.79
C VAL A 125 -27.48 -25.80 15.17
N ALA A 126 -27.88 -25.07 14.13
CA ALA A 126 -29.13 -25.33 13.41
C ALA A 126 -29.11 -26.64 12.62
N LEU A 127 -27.97 -27.02 12.03
CA LEU A 127 -27.81 -28.30 11.33
C LEU A 127 -27.90 -29.49 12.28
N ASP A 128 -27.31 -29.40 13.47
CA ASP A 128 -27.38 -30.45 14.48
C ASP A 128 -28.80 -30.61 15.07
N ASN A 129 -29.63 -29.56 15.01
CA ASN A 129 -31.01 -29.53 15.55
C ASN A 129 -32.08 -29.32 14.45
N ILE A 130 -31.86 -29.86 13.26
CA ILE A 130 -32.64 -29.50 12.08
C ILE A 130 -34.15 -29.78 12.20
N ASP A 131 -34.53 -30.92 12.77
CA ASP A 131 -35.94 -31.32 12.89
C ASP A 131 -36.71 -30.28 13.69
N ARG A 132 -36.12 -29.81 14.79
CA ARG A 132 -36.72 -28.78 15.67
C ARG A 132 -36.83 -27.43 14.97
N VAL A 133 -35.81 -27.04 14.20
CA VAL A 133 -35.82 -25.79 13.42
C VAL A 133 -36.93 -25.83 12.37
N ILE A 134 -37.12 -26.95 11.67
CA ILE A 134 -38.18 -27.11 10.65
C ILE A 134 -39.57 -27.05 11.30
N GLU A 135 -39.77 -27.70 12.46
CA GLU A 135 -41.03 -27.62 13.21
C GLU A 135 -41.39 -26.17 13.58
N LEU A 136 -40.42 -25.43 14.12
CA LEU A 136 -40.62 -24.03 14.50
C LEU A 136 -40.97 -23.15 13.31
N ILE A 137 -40.24 -23.31 12.19
CA ILE A 137 -40.50 -22.55 10.95
C ILE A 137 -41.88 -22.89 10.39
N ARG A 138 -42.27 -24.17 10.39
CA ARG A 138 -43.59 -24.60 9.87
C ARG A 138 -44.75 -24.14 10.76
N ALA A 139 -44.52 -23.97 12.06
CA ALA A 139 -45.51 -23.48 13.02
C ALA A 139 -45.68 -21.94 13.01
N SER A 140 -44.79 -21.21 12.33
CA SER A 140 -44.84 -19.75 12.22
C SER A 140 -45.54 -19.31 10.93
N SER A 141 -46.27 -18.19 11.00
CA SER A 141 -47.03 -17.68 9.86
C SER A 141 -46.23 -16.72 8.97
N ASP A 142 -45.24 -16.04 9.54
CA ASP A 142 -44.40 -15.04 8.87
C ASP A 142 -42.90 -15.30 9.17
N PRO A 143 -41.97 -15.05 8.23
CA PRO A 143 -40.53 -15.08 8.47
C PRO A 143 -40.07 -14.30 9.71
N SER A 144 -40.69 -13.15 9.99
CA SER A 144 -40.38 -12.29 11.13
C SER A 144 -40.74 -12.96 12.46
N GLU A 145 -41.85 -13.71 12.48
CA GLU A 145 -42.29 -14.49 13.64
C GLU A 145 -41.39 -15.72 13.85
N ALA A 146 -41.01 -16.41 12.77
CA ALA A 146 -40.07 -17.52 12.83
C ALA A 146 -38.72 -17.10 13.42
N LYS A 147 -38.22 -15.93 13.01
CA LYS A 147 -36.99 -15.34 13.55
C LYS A 147 -37.08 -15.07 15.05
N ALA A 148 -38.18 -14.49 15.53
CA ALA A 148 -38.40 -14.24 16.96
C ALA A 148 -38.39 -15.54 17.77
N ARG A 149 -39.10 -16.57 17.29
CA ARG A 149 -39.15 -17.88 17.96
C ARG A 149 -37.79 -18.59 17.99
N LEU A 150 -37.00 -18.50 16.91
CA LEU A 150 -35.64 -19.07 16.87
C LEU A 150 -34.68 -18.40 17.86
N MET A 151 -34.93 -17.15 18.26
CA MET A 151 -34.11 -16.46 19.27
C MET A 151 -34.52 -16.82 20.71
N GLU A 152 -35.80 -17.16 20.92
CA GLU A 152 -36.34 -17.50 22.25
C GLU A 152 -36.08 -18.97 22.63
N GLU A 153 -36.08 -19.87 21.64
CA GLU A 153 -35.91 -21.31 21.89
C GLU A 153 -34.47 -21.63 22.34
N PRO A 154 -34.30 -22.41 23.43
CA PRO A 154 -33.00 -22.89 23.86
C PRO A 154 -32.54 -24.09 23.01
N PHE A 155 -31.46 -23.95 22.24
CA PHE A 155 -30.85 -25.07 21.52
C PHE A 155 -29.82 -25.79 22.39
N THR A 156 -29.83 -27.12 22.37
CA THR A 156 -28.84 -27.97 23.03
C THR A 156 -27.78 -28.38 22.00
N ALA A 157 -26.55 -27.90 22.14
CA ALA A 157 -25.46 -28.30 21.24
C ALA A 157 -24.15 -28.42 22.02
N LEU A 158 -23.74 -29.65 22.37
CA LEU A 158 -22.38 -29.90 22.93
C LEU A 158 -21.70 -31.18 22.38
N GLY A 159 -22.14 -31.75 21.27
CA GLY A 159 -21.43 -32.92 20.72
C GLY A 159 -20.02 -32.56 20.22
N ASN A 160 -19.96 -31.87 19.08
CA ASN A 160 -18.70 -31.59 18.38
C ASN A 160 -18.29 -30.12 18.41
N LEU A 161 -19.18 -29.22 18.83
CA LEU A 161 -18.93 -27.78 18.98
C LEU A 161 -17.99 -27.47 20.16
N GLU A 162 -18.04 -28.24 21.26
CA GLU A 162 -17.11 -28.08 22.39
C GLU A 162 -15.62 -28.11 21.96
N LYS A 163 -15.29 -28.93 20.95
CA LYS A 163 -13.91 -29.04 20.44
C LYS A 163 -13.51 -27.88 19.53
N LEU A 164 -14.47 -27.18 18.95
CA LEU A 164 -14.26 -26.10 17.99
C LEU A 164 -14.27 -24.73 18.67
N VAL A 165 -15.03 -24.61 19.75
CA VAL A 165 -15.13 -23.40 20.55
C VAL A 165 -14.16 -23.54 21.73
N GLY A 166 -12.88 -23.27 21.47
CA GLY A 166 -11.86 -23.21 22.51
C GLY A 166 -12.26 -22.26 23.66
N ALA A 167 -11.92 -22.65 24.89
CA ALA A 167 -12.43 -22.17 26.17
C ALA A 167 -12.17 -20.69 26.55
N GLU A 168 -12.01 -19.77 25.59
CA GLU A 168 -11.53 -18.40 25.85
C GLU A 168 -12.45 -17.27 25.35
N ASP A 169 -13.64 -17.58 24.81
CA ASP A 169 -14.65 -16.55 24.56
C ASP A 169 -15.61 -16.45 25.76
N ASP A 170 -15.62 -15.32 26.48
CA ASP A 170 -16.46 -15.07 27.66
C ASP A 170 -17.97 -15.34 27.43
N GLN A 171 -18.42 -15.19 26.18
CA GLN A 171 -19.81 -15.48 25.78
C GLN A 171 -20.10 -16.97 25.66
N VAL A 172 -19.07 -17.79 25.44
CA VAL A 172 -19.16 -19.24 25.32
C VAL A 172 -19.12 -19.88 26.71
N GLU A 173 -18.30 -19.37 27.64
CA GLU A 173 -18.29 -19.85 29.04
C GLU A 173 -19.67 -19.71 29.72
N ALA A 174 -20.35 -18.58 29.49
CA ALA A 174 -21.69 -18.35 30.05
C ALA A 174 -22.76 -19.24 29.41
N ALA A 175 -22.67 -19.53 28.10
CA ALA A 175 -23.58 -20.41 27.39
C ALA A 175 -23.32 -21.91 27.67
N LEU A 176 -22.07 -22.28 27.98
CA LEU A 176 -21.65 -23.64 28.31
C LEU A 176 -22.14 -24.10 29.70
N ARG A 177 -22.35 -23.19 30.66
CA ARG A 177 -22.82 -23.56 32.01
C ARG A 177 -24.19 -24.23 32.02
N ASP A 178 -25.11 -23.79 31.16
CA ASP A 178 -26.47 -24.32 31.10
C ASP A 178 -26.70 -25.27 29.91
N ARG A 179 -25.68 -25.49 29.07
CA ARG A 179 -25.77 -26.26 27.80
C ARG A 179 -26.81 -25.73 26.81
N VAL A 180 -27.18 -24.47 26.95
CA VAL A 180 -28.23 -23.80 26.18
C VAL A 180 -27.60 -22.64 25.41
N ILE A 181 -27.65 -22.74 24.09
CA ILE A 181 -27.24 -21.66 23.19
C ILE A 181 -28.48 -20.90 22.74
N LYS A 182 -28.51 -19.60 23.02
CA LYS A 182 -29.48 -18.67 22.43
C LYS A 182 -28.90 -18.08 21.16
N LEU A 183 -29.66 -18.12 20.07
CA LEU A 183 -29.22 -17.60 18.78
C LEU A 183 -29.37 -16.08 18.74
N SER A 184 -28.39 -15.41 18.13
CA SER A 184 -28.49 -13.98 17.86
C SER A 184 -29.39 -13.70 16.67
N GLU A 185 -29.86 -12.46 16.56
CA GLU A 185 -30.67 -11.99 15.44
C GLU A 185 -30.04 -12.30 14.06
N ARG A 186 -28.72 -12.14 13.97
CA ARG A 186 -27.96 -12.39 12.73
C ARG A 186 -27.84 -13.88 12.42
N GLN A 187 -27.74 -14.73 13.45
CA GLN A 187 -27.73 -16.18 13.28
C GLN A 187 -29.11 -16.68 12.86
N ALA A 188 -30.17 -16.23 13.52
CA ALA A 188 -31.55 -16.59 13.17
C ALA A 188 -31.87 -16.22 11.71
N GLN A 189 -31.47 -15.02 11.26
CA GLN A 189 -31.60 -14.63 9.86
C GLN A 189 -30.82 -15.57 8.92
N ALA A 190 -29.55 -15.86 9.23
CA ALA A 190 -28.74 -16.76 8.42
C ALA A 190 -29.30 -18.19 8.33
N ILE A 191 -29.99 -18.65 9.39
CA ILE A 191 -30.68 -19.95 9.42
C ILE A 191 -31.90 -19.95 8.51
N LEU A 192 -32.71 -18.88 8.52
CA LEU A 192 -33.85 -18.73 7.60
C LEU A 192 -33.42 -18.67 6.13
N ASP A 193 -32.23 -18.10 5.88
CA ASP A 193 -31.64 -18.01 4.54
C ASP A 193 -30.94 -19.32 4.10
N LEU A 194 -30.97 -20.38 4.92
CA LEU A 194 -30.41 -21.68 4.56
C LEU A 194 -31.15 -22.30 3.38
N ARG A 195 -30.38 -22.97 2.51
CA ARG A 195 -30.91 -23.76 1.40
C ARG A 195 -30.86 -25.24 1.74
N LEU A 196 -31.87 -26.00 1.33
CA LEU A 196 -31.97 -27.46 1.55
C LEU A 196 -30.74 -28.25 1.06
N GLN A 197 -29.99 -27.74 0.07
CA GLN A 197 -28.77 -28.36 -0.43
C GLN A 197 -27.66 -28.45 0.63
N ARG A 198 -27.65 -27.53 1.61
CA ARG A 198 -26.66 -27.50 2.70
C ARG A 198 -26.87 -28.60 3.75
N LEU A 199 -27.92 -29.40 3.62
CA LEU A 199 -28.25 -30.50 4.52
C LEU A 199 -27.52 -31.80 4.18
N THR A 200 -26.81 -31.83 3.04
CA THR A 200 -25.99 -32.98 2.69
C THR A 200 -24.79 -33.08 3.64
N ALA A 201 -24.36 -34.30 3.97
CA ALA A 201 -23.22 -34.53 4.85
C ALA A 201 -21.96 -33.79 4.38
N LEU A 202 -21.71 -33.78 3.07
CA LEU A 202 -20.55 -33.11 2.48
C LEU A 202 -20.56 -31.59 2.70
N GLU A 203 -21.71 -30.93 2.56
CA GLU A 203 -21.81 -29.48 2.76
C GLU A 203 -21.76 -29.12 4.26
N ALA A 204 -22.31 -29.96 5.13
CA ALA A 204 -22.17 -29.81 6.57
C ALA A 204 -20.71 -29.94 7.02
N ASP A 205 -19.95 -30.90 6.46
CA ASP A 205 -18.52 -31.06 6.74
C ASP A 205 -17.70 -29.87 6.25
N LYS A 206 -17.98 -29.32 5.06
CA LYS A 206 -17.35 -28.08 4.59
C LYS A 206 -17.59 -26.91 5.53
N LEU A 207 -18.81 -26.74 6.03
CA LEU A 207 -19.13 -25.68 7.00
C LEU A 207 -18.34 -25.85 8.32
N ARG A 208 -18.12 -27.09 8.75
CA ARG A 208 -17.27 -27.39 9.92
C ARG A 208 -15.82 -27.05 9.66
N ASP A 209 -15.30 -27.38 8.49
CA ASP A 209 -13.92 -27.05 8.09
C ASP A 209 -13.74 -25.54 7.95
N GLU A 210 -14.70 -24.82 7.36
CA GLU A 210 -14.73 -23.36 7.30
C GLU A 210 -14.72 -22.73 8.69
N ALA A 211 -15.53 -23.26 9.62
CA ALA A 211 -15.57 -22.78 11.00
C ALA A 211 -14.25 -23.05 11.73
N ARG A 212 -13.59 -24.19 11.48
CA ARG A 212 -12.26 -24.49 12.03
C ARG A 212 -11.21 -23.53 11.48
N GLY A 213 -11.17 -23.33 10.16
CA GLY A 213 -10.23 -22.39 9.54
C GLY A 213 -10.44 -20.95 10.03
N ALA A 214 -11.70 -20.53 10.23
CA ALA A 214 -12.01 -19.23 10.81
C ALA A 214 -11.50 -19.11 12.26
N ARG A 215 -11.60 -20.19 13.06
CA ARG A 215 -11.06 -20.22 14.42
C ARG A 215 -9.54 -20.13 14.44
N ASP A 216 -8.86 -20.94 13.64
CA ASP A 216 -7.39 -20.93 13.55
C ASP A 216 -6.87 -19.55 13.12
N LEU A 217 -7.59 -18.89 12.21
CA LEU A 217 -7.29 -17.52 11.80
C LEU A 217 -7.48 -16.52 12.95
N MET A 218 -8.58 -16.61 13.70
CA MET A 218 -8.82 -15.76 14.86
C MET A 218 -7.72 -15.91 15.91
N ASP A 219 -7.32 -17.15 16.22
CA ASP A 219 -6.27 -17.43 17.21
C ASP A 219 -4.92 -16.86 16.76
N ARG A 220 -4.59 -16.98 15.45
CA ARG A 220 -3.43 -16.32 14.86
C ARG A 220 -3.50 -14.79 14.99
N LEU A 221 -4.62 -14.18 14.66
CA LEU A 221 -4.80 -12.73 14.70
C LEU A 221 -4.75 -12.19 16.14
N ARG A 222 -5.36 -12.90 17.10
CA ARG A 222 -5.28 -12.60 18.54
C ARG A 222 -3.83 -12.68 19.02
N ARG A 223 -3.08 -13.68 18.58
CA ARG A 223 -1.64 -13.81 18.90
C ARG A 223 -0.82 -12.64 18.37
N ILE A 224 -1.08 -12.18 17.14
CA ILE A 224 -0.40 -11.01 16.55
C ILE A 224 -0.70 -9.73 17.34
N LEU A 225 -1.92 -9.58 17.87
CA LEU A 225 -2.29 -8.40 18.66
C LEU A 225 -1.79 -8.46 20.10
N ALA A 226 -1.56 -9.66 20.64
CA ALA A 226 -1.12 -9.86 22.02
C ALA A 226 0.40 -9.72 22.19
N ASP A 227 1.18 -10.11 21.18
CA ASP A 227 2.64 -10.16 21.25
C ASP A 227 3.28 -9.20 20.22
N ASP A 228 4.02 -8.22 20.73
CA ASP A 228 4.70 -7.21 19.92
C ASP A 228 5.82 -7.81 19.07
N ASP A 229 6.51 -8.85 19.56
CA ASP A 229 7.59 -9.50 18.81
C ASP A 229 7.04 -10.20 17.56
N VAL A 230 5.86 -10.83 17.70
CA VAL A 230 5.15 -11.47 16.58
C VAL A 230 4.65 -10.43 15.58
N LEU A 231 4.16 -9.28 16.06
CA LEU A 231 3.77 -8.18 15.18
C LEU A 231 4.97 -7.67 14.37
N MET A 232 6.12 -7.49 15.03
CA MET A 232 7.35 -7.05 14.38
C MET A 232 7.87 -8.08 13.37
N SER A 233 7.78 -9.38 13.64
CA SER A 233 8.15 -10.41 12.67
C SER A 233 7.29 -10.34 11.40
N VAL A 234 5.99 -10.12 11.55
CA VAL A 234 5.07 -9.93 10.41
C VAL A 234 5.44 -8.69 9.59
N ILE A 235 5.80 -7.58 10.25
CA ILE A 235 6.25 -6.37 9.54
C ILE A 235 7.52 -6.64 8.74
N VAL A 236 8.49 -7.37 9.32
CA VAL A 236 9.73 -7.72 8.64
C VAL A 236 9.43 -8.59 7.41
N GLU A 237 8.65 -9.66 7.56
CA GLU A 237 8.26 -10.53 6.45
C GLU A 237 7.60 -9.75 5.30
N GLU A 238 6.72 -8.78 5.62
CA GLU A 238 6.10 -7.92 4.62
C GLU A 238 7.09 -7.00 3.91
N LEU A 239 8.03 -6.41 4.66
CA LEU A 239 9.07 -5.54 4.08
C LEU A 239 10.05 -6.33 3.21
N GLU A 240 10.35 -7.57 3.57
CA GLU A 240 11.16 -8.47 2.74
C GLU A 240 10.43 -8.86 1.46
N ALA A 241 9.13 -9.19 1.54
CA ALA A 241 8.32 -9.44 0.36
C ALA A 241 8.28 -8.22 -0.58
N LEU A 242 8.12 -7.01 -0.02
CA LEU A 242 8.16 -5.77 -0.80
C LEU A 242 9.55 -5.50 -1.42
N ARG A 243 10.62 -5.78 -0.68
CA ARG A 243 12.00 -5.69 -1.21
C ARG A 243 12.18 -6.65 -2.39
N ASP A 244 11.67 -7.86 -2.29
CA ASP A 244 11.86 -8.89 -3.31
C ASP A 244 10.97 -8.64 -4.55
N GLU A 245 9.77 -8.08 -4.36
CA GLU A 245 8.86 -7.70 -5.45
C GLU A 245 9.30 -6.44 -6.20
N TYR A 246 9.74 -5.39 -5.47
CA TYR A 246 10.01 -4.07 -6.04
C TYR A 246 11.50 -3.68 -6.07
N GLY A 247 12.39 -4.54 -5.58
CA GLY A 247 13.82 -4.27 -5.50
C GLY A 247 14.47 -4.08 -6.87
N ASN A 248 15.31 -3.05 -6.99
CA ASN A 248 16.08 -2.80 -8.21
C ASN A 248 17.55 -2.48 -7.91
N ALA A 249 18.41 -2.68 -8.90
CA ALA A 249 19.83 -2.35 -8.78
C ALA A 249 20.04 -0.83 -8.74
N ARG A 250 20.99 -0.41 -7.92
CA ARG A 250 21.39 1.00 -7.82
C ARG A 250 21.90 1.52 -9.16
N ARG A 251 21.35 2.64 -9.62
CA ARG A 251 21.73 3.28 -10.90
C ARG A 251 22.86 4.32 -10.75
N THR A 252 22.95 4.96 -9.59
CA THR A 252 23.94 6.00 -9.29
C THR A 252 25.16 5.41 -8.59
N GLN A 253 26.33 5.98 -8.85
CA GLN A 253 27.57 5.65 -8.12
C GLN A 253 27.93 6.82 -7.22
N ILE A 254 28.24 6.56 -5.95
CA ILE A 254 28.86 7.55 -5.08
C ILE A 254 30.37 7.40 -5.24
N THR A 255 31.01 8.42 -5.76
CA THR A 255 32.46 8.56 -5.78
C THR A 255 32.90 9.40 -4.57
N GLY A 256 34.18 9.32 -4.22
CA GLY A 256 34.76 10.20 -3.19
C GLY A 256 34.69 11.68 -3.62
N GLU A 257 35.04 12.56 -2.68
CA GLU A 257 35.08 14.00 -2.91
C GLU A 257 36.08 14.34 -4.03
N VAL A 258 35.59 14.97 -5.09
CA VAL A 258 36.41 15.64 -6.09
C VAL A 258 36.44 17.09 -5.65
N GLY A 259 37.63 17.60 -5.30
CA GLY A 259 37.78 19.00 -4.88
C GLY A 259 37.31 19.96 -5.98
N GLU A 260 36.98 21.20 -5.60
CA GLU A 260 36.64 22.24 -6.57
C GLU A 260 37.81 22.48 -7.53
N TYR A 261 37.52 22.56 -8.83
CA TYR A 261 38.53 22.91 -9.84
C TYR A 261 39.04 24.33 -9.57
N THR A 262 40.35 24.47 -9.45
CA THR A 262 40.99 25.77 -9.29
C THR A 262 41.15 26.48 -10.64
N ASP A 263 41.32 27.80 -10.65
CA ASP A 263 41.53 28.57 -11.89
C ASP A 263 42.78 28.09 -12.67
N GLU A 264 43.75 27.48 -11.97
CA GLU A 264 44.94 26.86 -12.56
C GLU A 264 44.59 25.58 -13.35
N ASP A 265 43.64 24.78 -12.89
CA ASP A 265 43.15 23.57 -13.56
C ASP A 265 42.35 23.86 -14.85
N LEU A 266 42.01 25.13 -15.08
CA LEU A 266 41.27 25.63 -16.24
C LEU A 266 42.20 26.17 -17.34
N ILE A 267 43.50 26.23 -17.10
CA ILE A 267 44.50 26.73 -18.04
C ILE A 267 45.38 25.55 -18.49
N ALA A 268 45.69 25.49 -19.78
CA ALA A 268 46.64 24.50 -20.28
C ALA A 268 48.07 24.98 -19.95
N ASP A 269 48.87 24.11 -19.33
CA ASP A 269 50.30 24.36 -19.16
C ASP A 269 50.93 24.60 -20.55
N GLU A 270 51.59 25.75 -20.72
CA GLU A 270 52.44 25.96 -21.87
C GLU A 270 53.72 25.13 -21.66
N ASP A 271 53.93 24.12 -22.50
CA ASP A 271 55.22 23.43 -22.59
C ASP A 271 56.32 24.49 -22.80
N ALA A 272 57.09 24.75 -21.74
CA ALA A 272 58.31 25.54 -21.83
C ALA A 272 59.24 24.80 -22.80
N SER A 273 59.33 25.33 -24.02
CA SER A 273 60.17 24.82 -25.11
C SER A 273 61.65 25.02 -24.82
#